data_AF-A0A929ZY45-F1
#
_entry.id   AF-A0A929ZY45-F1
#
_cell.length_a   1.000
_cell.length_b   1.000
_cell.length_c   1.000
_cell.angle_alpha   90.00
_cell.angle_beta   90.00
_cell.angle_gamma   90.00
#
_symmetry.space_group_name_H-M   'P 1'
#
loop_
_entity.id
_entity.type
_entity.pdbx_description
1 polymer ?
#
loop_
_entity_poly.entity_id
_entity_poly.type
_entity_poly.pdbx_seq_one_letter_code
_entity_poly.pdbx_strand_id
1 'polypeptide(L)'
;MEYLVETKGNVEEQISKVYSISAKNKNEAELISRKQFKNEYNSEVFVVEQVNGKTKNLIVSFILLAFPVFLSLITWRNGITAVKISPDFLSTIYAVFIYGAYFFRFKSNHSYGSGIKIRFGIMDGISAALLIALFSSFVQIFLAEITVPFISVKINTQYLLIVSIILMYGGMKRISALSFVVIMLIAMIKIATLNTAMGLWGFVYVITSFLGLLIFMMAEPAFIEFTKNFGRGTTYILKESVKVSGNTVKQVATSAKNKIEMMADGVSDHE
;
A
#
# COMPACT_ATOMS: atom_id res chain seq x y z
N MET A 1 -14.69 -20.48 -7.49
CA MET A 1 -14.41 -19.03 -7.33
C MET A 1 -13.40 -18.88 -6.20
N GLU A 2 -12.59 -17.82 -6.18
CA GLU A 2 -11.70 -17.54 -5.07
C GLU A 2 -12.33 -16.54 -4.10
N TYR A 3 -12.19 -16.82 -2.82
CA TYR A 3 -12.68 -16.00 -1.71
C TYR A 3 -11.54 -15.64 -0.76
N LEU A 4 -11.59 -14.43 -0.22
CA LEU A 4 -10.74 -14.02 0.89
C LEU A 4 -11.50 -14.23 2.18
N VAL A 5 -10.94 -15.06 3.06
CA VAL A 5 -11.54 -15.43 4.34
C VAL A 5 -10.56 -15.10 5.45
N GLU A 6 -10.94 -14.20 6.34
CA GLU A 6 -10.20 -13.90 7.55
C GLU A 6 -10.64 -14.87 8.66
N THR A 7 -9.66 -15.42 9.37
CA THR A 7 -9.87 -16.30 10.52
C THR A 7 -9.10 -15.75 11.71
N LYS A 8 -9.75 -15.72 12.87
CA LYS A 8 -9.16 -15.28 14.15
C LYS A 8 -9.15 -16.45 15.14
N GLY A 9 -8.01 -16.69 15.77
CA GLY A 9 -7.77 -17.78 16.75
C GLY A 9 -6.94 -17.31 17.96
N ASN A 10 -6.97 -18.08 19.07
CA ASN A 10 -6.46 -17.66 20.39
C ASN A 10 -5.20 -18.48 20.58
N VAL A 11 -4.07 -17.84 20.41
CA VAL A 11 -2.77 -18.48 20.43
C VAL A 11 -1.84 -17.58 21.20
N GLU A 12 -1.97 -17.53 22.54
CA GLU A 12 -1.27 -16.63 23.49
C GLU A 12 -1.44 -15.11 23.23
N GLU A 13 -1.57 -14.68 21.97
CA GLU A 13 -2.04 -13.41 21.44
C GLU A 13 -3.14 -13.68 20.38
N GLN A 14 -4.06 -12.73 20.14
CA GLN A 14 -5.08 -12.88 19.10
C GLN A 14 -4.45 -12.82 17.70
N ILE A 15 -4.27 -13.98 17.06
CA ILE A 15 -3.76 -14.06 15.68
C ILE A 15 -4.91 -13.91 14.70
N SER A 16 -4.78 -12.96 13.76
CA SER A 16 -5.69 -12.77 12.64
C SER A 16 -4.96 -13.08 11.34
N LYS A 17 -5.52 -13.99 10.52
CA LYS A 17 -4.93 -14.38 9.23
C LYS A 17 -5.95 -14.39 8.11
N VAL A 18 -5.55 -13.98 6.92
CA VAL A 18 -6.41 -13.92 5.73
C VAL A 18 -5.97 -14.95 4.71
N TYR A 19 -6.84 -15.90 4.41
CA TYR A 19 -6.59 -16.95 3.41
C TYR A 19 -7.29 -16.65 2.09
N SER A 20 -6.62 -17.00 0.99
CA SER A 20 -7.22 -17.07 -0.35
C SER A 20 -7.66 -18.50 -0.63
N ILE A 21 -8.98 -18.74 -0.70
CA ILE A 21 -9.56 -20.10 -0.77
C ILE A 21 -10.39 -20.26 -2.02
N SER A 22 -10.14 -21.35 -2.76
CA SER A 22 -10.98 -21.77 -3.87
C SER A 22 -12.13 -22.62 -3.36
N ALA A 23 -13.36 -22.17 -3.57
CA ALA A 23 -14.58 -22.87 -3.15
C ALA A 23 -15.74 -22.63 -4.14
N LYS A 24 -16.79 -23.46 -4.07
CA LYS A 24 -18.02 -23.31 -4.85
C LYS A 24 -18.95 -22.29 -4.21
N ASN A 25 -18.97 -22.20 -2.89
CA ASN A 25 -19.82 -21.28 -2.13
C ASN A 25 -19.13 -20.74 -0.87
N LYS A 26 -19.77 -19.77 -0.21
CA LYS A 26 -19.24 -19.09 0.98
C LYS A 26 -19.04 -20.05 2.16
N ASN A 27 -19.98 -20.96 2.38
CA ASN A 27 -19.97 -21.90 3.52
C ASN A 27 -18.81 -22.91 3.39
N GLU A 28 -18.54 -23.38 2.17
CA GLU A 28 -17.40 -24.25 1.88
C GLU A 28 -16.06 -23.51 2.08
N ALA A 29 -15.97 -22.25 1.67
CA ALA A 29 -14.77 -21.43 1.89
C ALA A 29 -14.46 -21.25 3.39
N GLU A 30 -15.49 -21.04 4.22
CA GLU A 30 -15.36 -20.96 5.68
C GLU A 30 -14.92 -22.30 6.29
N LEU A 31 -15.48 -23.41 5.83
CA LEU A 31 -15.11 -24.73 6.37
C LEU A 31 -13.65 -25.08 6.04
N ILE A 32 -13.18 -24.73 4.84
CA ILE A 32 -11.78 -24.91 4.44
C ILE A 32 -10.85 -24.00 5.24
N SER A 33 -11.23 -22.73 5.48
CA SER A 33 -10.40 -21.79 6.24
C SER A 33 -10.20 -22.24 7.69
N ARG A 34 -11.27 -22.74 8.32
CA ARG A 34 -11.21 -23.29 9.69
C ARG A 34 -10.25 -24.48 9.79
N LYS A 35 -10.33 -25.41 8.83
CA LYS A 35 -9.42 -26.57 8.76
C LYS A 35 -7.97 -26.13 8.55
N GLN A 36 -7.73 -25.17 7.65
CA GLN A 36 -6.39 -24.68 7.37
C GLN A 36 -5.78 -23.95 8.57
N PHE A 37 -6.54 -23.10 9.25
CA PHE A 37 -6.09 -22.43 10.46
C PHE A 37 -5.79 -23.42 11.60
N LYS A 38 -6.66 -24.40 11.82
CA LYS A 38 -6.46 -25.44 12.85
C LYS A 38 -5.18 -26.23 12.59
N ASN A 39 -4.88 -26.56 11.33
CA ASN A 39 -3.66 -27.28 10.98
C ASN A 39 -2.40 -26.42 11.16
N GLU A 40 -2.48 -25.11 10.91
CA GLU A 40 -1.30 -24.23 10.97
C GLU A 40 -0.98 -23.76 12.39
N TYR A 41 -1.99 -23.53 13.23
CA TYR A 41 -1.82 -22.96 14.58
C TYR A 41 -2.20 -23.91 15.72
N ASN A 42 -2.63 -25.14 15.42
CA ASN A 42 -3.13 -26.13 16.38
C ASN A 42 -4.15 -25.55 17.39
N SER A 43 -4.95 -24.57 16.94
CA SER A 43 -5.88 -23.80 17.77
C SER A 43 -7.25 -23.71 17.11
N GLU A 44 -8.28 -23.55 17.94
CA GLU A 44 -9.66 -23.43 17.47
C GLU A 44 -9.96 -22.01 16.99
N VAL A 45 -10.69 -21.93 15.88
CA VAL A 45 -11.12 -20.67 15.27
C VAL A 45 -12.45 -20.24 15.89
N PHE A 46 -12.48 -19.05 16.47
CA PHE A 46 -13.70 -18.49 17.07
C PHE A 46 -14.43 -17.52 16.14
N VAL A 47 -13.70 -16.83 15.25
CA VAL A 47 -14.34 -15.90 14.31
C VAL A 47 -13.81 -16.14 12.91
N VAL A 48 -14.74 -16.35 11.98
CA VAL A 48 -14.48 -16.34 10.54
C VAL A 48 -15.23 -15.17 9.95
N GLU A 49 -14.50 -14.26 9.34
CA GLU A 49 -15.02 -13.07 8.70
C GLU A 49 -14.66 -13.15 7.22
N GLN A 50 -15.68 -13.24 6.35
CA GLN A 50 -15.42 -13.27 4.92
C GLN A 50 -15.17 -11.84 4.43
N VAL A 51 -13.96 -11.57 3.93
CA VAL A 51 -13.54 -10.21 3.60
C VAL A 51 -14.04 -9.80 2.22
N ASN A 52 -13.97 -10.69 1.21
CA ASN A 52 -14.61 -10.43 -0.10
C ASN A 52 -14.51 -11.61 -1.09
N GLY A 53 -15.25 -11.52 -2.20
CA GLY A 53 -15.05 -12.38 -3.37
C GLY A 53 -13.85 -11.94 -4.22
N LYS A 54 -12.67 -12.53 -4.01
CA LYS A 54 -11.41 -12.19 -4.69
C LYS A 54 -11.56 -12.12 -6.21
N THR A 55 -12.18 -13.15 -6.81
CA THR A 55 -12.39 -13.22 -8.27
C THR A 55 -13.19 -12.03 -8.79
N LYS A 56 -14.21 -11.57 -8.06
CA LYS A 56 -15.04 -10.42 -8.49
C LYS A 56 -14.24 -9.13 -8.45
N ASN A 57 -13.50 -8.90 -7.37
CA ASN A 57 -12.66 -7.71 -7.22
C ASN A 57 -11.55 -7.66 -8.28
N LEU A 58 -10.92 -8.80 -8.59
CA LEU A 58 -9.94 -8.88 -9.68
C LEU A 58 -10.55 -8.54 -11.04
N ILE A 59 -11.75 -9.05 -11.37
CA ILE A 59 -12.42 -8.71 -12.64
C ILE A 59 -12.71 -7.21 -12.73
N VAL A 60 -13.25 -6.60 -11.68
CA VAL A 60 -13.51 -5.15 -11.64
C VAL A 60 -12.21 -4.37 -11.78
N SER A 61 -11.16 -4.80 -11.09
CA SER A 61 -9.82 -4.22 -11.22
C SER A 61 -9.30 -4.33 -12.66
N PHE A 62 -9.46 -5.46 -13.35
CA PHE A 62 -9.01 -5.62 -14.74
C PHE A 62 -9.69 -4.63 -15.67
N ILE A 63 -11.01 -4.47 -15.53
CA ILE A 63 -11.75 -3.51 -16.35
C ILE A 63 -11.22 -2.11 -16.11
N LEU A 64 -11.03 -1.71 -14.84
CA LEU A 64 -10.55 -0.38 -14.48
C LEU A 64 -9.08 -0.14 -14.86
N LEU A 65 -8.22 -1.16 -14.81
CA LEU A 65 -6.81 -1.07 -15.20
C LEU A 65 -6.64 -1.09 -16.73
N ALA A 66 -7.56 -1.71 -17.47
CA ALA A 66 -7.51 -1.73 -18.92
C ALA A 66 -7.69 -0.33 -19.51
N PHE A 67 -8.61 0.49 -18.98
CA PHE A 67 -8.83 1.87 -19.44
C PHE A 67 -7.55 2.73 -19.49
N PRO A 68 -6.79 2.91 -18.41
CA PRO A 68 -5.58 3.72 -18.42
C PRO A 68 -4.48 3.10 -19.28
N VAL A 69 -4.38 1.76 -19.34
CA VAL A 69 -3.44 1.09 -20.24
C VAL A 69 -3.77 1.44 -21.71
N PHE A 70 -5.03 1.35 -22.12
CA PHE A 70 -5.43 1.74 -23.48
C PHE A 70 -5.20 3.23 -23.76
N LEU A 71 -5.56 4.11 -22.82
CA LEU A 71 -5.33 5.56 -22.95
C LEU A 71 -3.84 5.89 -23.06
N SER A 72 -2.97 5.10 -22.43
CA SER A 72 -1.52 5.29 -22.52
C SER A 72 -0.93 4.99 -23.90
N LEU A 73 -1.57 4.12 -24.68
CA LEU A 73 -1.13 3.78 -26.04
C LEU A 73 -1.45 4.88 -27.05
N ILE A 74 -2.40 5.75 -26.75
CA ILE A 74 -2.81 6.85 -27.61
C ILE A 74 -1.78 7.99 -27.50
N THR A 75 -1.41 8.55 -28.64
CA THR A 75 -0.57 9.76 -28.67
C THR A 75 -1.48 10.99 -28.58
N TRP A 76 -1.31 11.77 -27.52
CA TRP A 76 -2.11 12.96 -27.25
C TRP A 76 -1.42 14.20 -27.80
N ARG A 77 -2.19 15.24 -28.10
CA ARG A 77 -1.65 16.49 -28.65
C ARG A 77 -2.04 17.65 -27.76
N ASN A 78 -1.06 18.45 -27.38
CA ASN A 78 -1.27 19.76 -26.77
C ASN A 78 -0.77 20.83 -27.75
N GLY A 79 -1.70 21.42 -28.51
CA GLY A 79 -1.37 22.28 -29.64
C GLY A 79 -0.51 21.56 -30.69
N ILE A 80 0.72 22.04 -30.89
CA ILE A 80 1.68 21.50 -31.88
C ILE A 80 2.50 20.34 -31.29
N THR A 81 2.57 20.23 -29.96
CA THR A 81 3.40 19.22 -29.28
C THR A 81 2.64 17.91 -29.09
N ALA A 82 3.25 16.80 -29.53
CA ALA A 82 2.75 15.46 -29.26
C ALA A 82 3.29 14.96 -27.91
N VAL A 83 2.39 14.57 -27.01
CA VAL A 83 2.70 13.99 -25.72
C VAL A 83 2.40 12.49 -25.79
N LYS A 84 3.46 11.69 -25.71
CA LYS A 84 3.38 10.23 -25.77
C LYS A 84 3.75 9.66 -24.40
N ILE A 85 2.86 8.83 -23.84
CA ILE A 85 3.06 8.14 -22.56
C ILE A 85 3.03 6.62 -22.71
N SER A 86 3.09 6.13 -23.95
CA SER A 86 3.04 4.71 -24.24
C SER A 86 4.24 3.99 -23.62
N PRO A 87 4.07 2.76 -23.12
CA PRO A 87 5.17 1.89 -22.71
C PRO A 87 6.26 1.83 -23.78
N ASP A 88 7.50 2.07 -23.37
CA ASP A 88 8.70 1.82 -24.16
C ASP A 88 9.52 0.70 -23.51
N PHE A 89 10.58 0.23 -24.20
CA PHE A 89 11.39 -0.89 -23.71
C PHE A 89 12.03 -0.59 -22.34
N LEU A 90 12.54 0.62 -22.16
CA LEU A 90 13.25 1.03 -20.95
C LEU A 90 12.30 1.18 -19.75
N SER A 91 11.15 1.82 -19.94
CA SER A 91 10.10 1.95 -18.94
C SER A 91 9.48 0.60 -18.57
N THR A 92 9.38 -0.32 -19.53
CA THR A 92 8.91 -1.68 -19.26
C THR A 92 9.89 -2.42 -18.35
N ILE A 93 11.20 -2.31 -18.59
CA ILE A 93 12.22 -2.92 -17.71
C ILE A 93 12.07 -2.39 -16.28
N TYR A 94 11.99 -1.08 -16.10
CA TYR A 94 11.79 -0.49 -14.76
C TYR A 94 10.47 -0.94 -14.12
N ALA A 95 9.39 -1.01 -14.90
CA ALA A 95 8.10 -1.48 -14.43
C ALA A 95 8.13 -2.94 -13.96
N VAL A 96 8.87 -3.81 -14.65
CA VAL A 96 9.11 -5.19 -14.23
C VAL A 96 9.86 -5.24 -12.90
N PHE A 97 10.88 -4.40 -12.69
CA PHE A 97 11.58 -4.33 -11.40
C PHE A 97 10.68 -3.80 -10.27
N ILE A 98 9.86 -2.78 -10.53
CA ILE A 98 8.90 -2.24 -9.55
C ILE A 98 7.86 -3.31 -9.18
N TYR A 99 7.29 -3.99 -10.18
CA TYR A 99 6.35 -5.09 -9.95
C TYR A 99 7.02 -6.28 -9.27
N GLY A 100 8.27 -6.60 -9.62
CA GLY A 100 9.07 -7.65 -9.00
C GLY A 100 9.26 -7.39 -7.51
N ALA A 101 9.60 -6.16 -7.12
CA ALA A 101 9.72 -5.78 -5.72
C ALA A 101 8.38 -5.91 -4.96
N TYR A 102 7.25 -5.56 -5.59
CA TYR A 102 5.92 -5.84 -5.05
C TYR A 102 5.69 -7.35 -4.87
N PHE A 103 6.01 -8.16 -5.88
CA PHE A 103 5.85 -9.61 -5.86
C PHE A 103 6.65 -10.26 -4.73
N PHE A 104 7.94 -9.93 -4.60
CA PHE A 104 8.78 -10.45 -3.51
C PHE A 104 8.22 -10.08 -2.13
N ARG A 105 7.71 -8.86 -1.98
CA ARG A 105 7.29 -8.34 -0.68
C ARG A 105 5.93 -8.84 -0.21
N PHE A 106 4.96 -8.96 -1.11
CA PHE A 106 3.59 -9.31 -0.76
C PHE A 106 3.21 -10.74 -1.12
N LYS A 107 3.79 -11.31 -2.19
CA LYS A 107 3.43 -12.64 -2.67
C LYS A 107 4.44 -13.72 -2.25
N SER A 108 5.74 -13.40 -2.25
CA SER A 108 6.79 -14.36 -1.87
C SER A 108 6.93 -14.53 -0.35
N ASN A 109 6.89 -13.45 0.43
CA ASN A 109 7.13 -13.54 1.88
C ASN A 109 6.03 -14.29 2.66
N HIS A 110 4.80 -14.33 2.17
CA HIS A 110 3.73 -15.15 2.77
C HIS A 110 3.92 -16.66 2.54
N SER A 111 4.68 -17.05 1.50
CA SER A 111 4.94 -18.44 1.15
C SER A 111 5.98 -19.08 2.08
N TYR A 112 6.99 -18.32 2.52
CA TYR A 112 8.09 -18.82 3.35
C TYR A 112 7.69 -19.14 4.80
N GLY A 113 6.70 -18.44 5.37
CA GLY A 113 6.23 -18.70 6.74
C GLY A 113 5.19 -19.82 6.87
N SER A 114 4.58 -20.25 5.75
CA SER A 114 3.37 -21.10 5.77
C SER A 114 3.46 -22.36 4.88
N GLY A 115 4.58 -22.57 4.18
CA GLY A 115 4.73 -23.69 3.23
C GLY A 115 3.77 -23.63 2.04
N ILE A 116 3.11 -22.49 1.79
CA ILE A 116 2.10 -22.34 0.74
C ILE A 116 2.79 -22.26 -0.62
N LYS A 117 2.61 -23.27 -1.46
CA LYS A 117 2.99 -23.24 -2.89
C LYS A 117 2.30 -22.05 -3.57
N ILE A 118 3.07 -21.13 -4.16
CA ILE A 118 2.55 -20.05 -4.99
C ILE A 118 1.83 -20.68 -6.19
N ARG A 119 0.50 -20.77 -6.14
CA ARG A 119 -0.30 -21.13 -7.31
C ARG A 119 -0.48 -19.90 -8.16
N PHE A 120 0.28 -19.78 -9.23
CA PHE A 120 0.03 -18.79 -10.26
C PHE A 120 -1.22 -19.18 -11.04
N GLY A 121 -2.32 -18.46 -10.79
CA GLY A 121 -3.53 -18.57 -11.60
C GLY A 121 -3.42 -17.74 -12.88
N ILE A 122 -4.23 -18.06 -13.89
CA ILE A 122 -4.34 -17.27 -15.13
C ILE A 122 -4.69 -15.81 -14.82
N MET A 123 -5.55 -15.57 -13.82
CA MET A 123 -5.92 -14.23 -13.37
C MET A 123 -4.73 -13.45 -12.81
N ASP A 124 -3.79 -14.12 -12.12
CA ASP A 124 -2.59 -13.46 -11.60
C ASP A 124 -1.67 -13.02 -12.73
N GLY A 125 -1.56 -13.82 -13.79
CA GLY A 125 -0.79 -13.47 -14.99
C GLY A 125 -1.37 -12.25 -15.71
N ILE A 126 -2.68 -12.20 -15.89
CA ILE A 126 -3.37 -11.04 -16.49
C ILE A 126 -3.18 -9.80 -15.62
N SER A 127 -3.30 -9.95 -14.29
CA SER A 127 -3.05 -8.86 -13.33
C SER A 127 -1.63 -8.32 -13.46
N ALA A 128 -0.64 -9.22 -13.53
CA ALA A 128 0.77 -8.87 -13.65
C ALA A 128 1.02 -8.08 -14.93
N ALA A 129 0.50 -8.55 -16.07
CA ALA A 129 0.65 -7.87 -17.35
C ALA A 129 0.03 -6.46 -17.34
N LEU A 130 -1.19 -6.31 -16.81
CA LEU A 130 -1.86 -5.01 -16.70
C LEU A 130 -1.13 -4.05 -15.75
N LEU A 131 -0.63 -4.54 -14.63
CA LEU A 131 0.14 -3.73 -13.68
C LEU A 131 1.49 -3.30 -14.25
N ILE A 132 2.20 -4.19 -14.93
CA ILE A 132 3.46 -3.85 -15.61
C ILE A 132 3.21 -2.81 -16.70
N ALA A 133 2.16 -2.95 -17.50
CA ALA A 133 1.79 -1.96 -18.51
C ALA A 133 1.45 -0.60 -17.89
N LEU A 134 0.66 -0.58 -16.80
CA LEU A 134 0.33 0.64 -16.07
C LEU A 134 1.60 1.30 -15.50
N PHE A 135 2.44 0.54 -14.79
CA PHE A 135 3.67 1.06 -14.23
C PHE A 135 4.64 1.54 -15.30
N SER A 136 4.70 0.88 -16.45
CA SER A 136 5.51 1.34 -17.58
C SER A 136 5.03 2.71 -18.09
N SER A 137 3.72 2.92 -18.19
CA SER A 137 3.17 4.24 -18.55
C SER A 137 3.53 5.31 -17.50
N PHE A 138 3.49 4.97 -16.20
CA PHE A 138 3.94 5.88 -15.15
C PHE A 138 5.43 6.17 -15.23
N VAL A 139 6.25 5.16 -15.49
CA VAL A 139 7.70 5.33 -15.67
C VAL A 139 8.01 6.23 -16.86
N GLN A 140 7.23 6.16 -17.94
CA GLN A 140 7.38 7.05 -19.08
C GLN A 140 7.11 8.51 -18.72
N ILE A 141 6.13 8.75 -17.85
CA ILE A 141 5.86 10.09 -17.30
C ILE A 141 7.07 10.60 -16.49
N PHE A 142 7.84 9.70 -15.84
CA PHE A 142 9.03 10.05 -15.05
C PHE A 142 10.30 10.28 -15.89
N LEU A 143 10.53 9.51 -16.95
CA LEU A 143 11.75 9.58 -17.77
C LEU A 143 11.88 10.90 -18.55
N ALA A 144 10.80 11.67 -18.69
CA ALA A 144 10.83 12.98 -19.32
C ALA A 144 11.54 14.02 -18.43
N GLU A 145 12.60 14.65 -18.96
CA GLU A 145 13.39 15.67 -18.25
C GLU A 145 12.50 16.75 -17.57
N ILE A 146 12.90 17.15 -16.36
CA ILE A 146 12.18 18.14 -15.56
C ILE A 146 13.08 19.34 -15.31
N THR A 147 12.58 20.50 -15.71
CA THR A 147 13.03 21.79 -15.18
C THR A 147 12.10 22.14 -14.03
N VAL A 148 12.59 22.11 -12.79
CA VAL A 148 11.77 22.51 -11.64
C VAL A 148 11.53 24.03 -11.74
N PRO A 149 10.28 24.51 -11.82
CA PRO A 149 9.99 25.91 -12.13
C PRO A 149 10.48 26.89 -11.05
N PHE A 150 10.76 26.42 -9.83
CA PHE A 150 11.25 27.24 -8.72
C PHE A 150 12.77 27.24 -8.54
N ILE A 151 13.50 26.27 -9.12
CA ILE A 151 14.92 26.05 -8.77
C ILE A 151 15.82 26.05 -10.01
N SER A 152 15.28 26.03 -11.24
CA SER A 152 16.04 26.02 -12.50
C SER A 152 17.11 24.93 -12.62
N VAL A 153 17.08 23.94 -11.72
CA VAL A 153 17.96 22.76 -11.76
C VAL A 153 17.25 21.68 -12.56
N LYS A 154 17.96 21.17 -13.58
CA LYS A 154 17.55 19.97 -14.31
C LYS A 154 17.85 18.76 -13.46
N ILE A 155 16.81 18.12 -12.94
CA ILE A 155 16.95 16.88 -12.19
C ILE A 155 16.80 15.73 -13.16
N ASN A 156 17.84 14.90 -13.30
CA ASN A 156 17.75 13.67 -14.05
C ASN A 156 16.99 12.62 -13.20
N THR A 157 15.71 12.46 -13.51
CA THR A 157 14.76 11.57 -12.86
C THR A 157 15.09 10.10 -13.02
N GLN A 158 15.91 9.72 -14.01
CA GLN A 158 16.33 8.33 -14.24
C GLN A 158 17.20 7.80 -13.10
N TYR A 159 18.18 8.57 -12.64
CA TYR A 159 19.03 8.16 -11.51
C TYR A 159 18.23 8.06 -10.21
N LEU A 160 17.28 8.97 -10.00
CA LEU A 160 16.40 8.96 -8.84
C LEU A 160 15.50 7.71 -8.82
N LEU A 161 15.03 7.28 -10.00
CA LEU A 161 14.22 6.08 -10.16
C LEU A 161 15.04 4.81 -9.89
N ILE A 162 16.27 4.72 -10.40
CA ILE A 162 17.18 3.60 -10.15
C ILE A 162 17.47 3.46 -8.64
N VAL A 163 17.85 4.56 -7.98
CA VAL A 163 18.13 4.57 -6.54
C VAL A 163 16.90 4.13 -5.75
N SER A 164 15.70 4.57 -6.15
CA SER A 164 14.45 4.19 -5.50
C SER A 164 14.13 2.70 -5.63
N ILE A 165 14.39 2.09 -6.80
CA ILE A 165 14.21 0.65 -7.01
C ILE A 165 15.19 -0.14 -6.12
N ILE A 166 16.47 0.25 -6.08
CA ILE A 166 17.47 -0.42 -5.23
C ILE A 166 17.05 -0.35 -3.75
N LEU A 167 16.59 0.81 -3.29
CA LEU A 167 16.09 0.99 -1.92
C LEU A 167 14.82 0.17 -1.63
N MET A 168 13.97 -0.03 -2.62
CA MET A 168 12.74 -0.83 -2.49
C MET A 168 13.06 -2.32 -2.25
N TYR A 169 14.10 -2.84 -2.91
CA TYR A 169 14.64 -4.18 -2.67
C TYR A 169 15.40 -4.28 -1.33
N GLY A 170 16.12 -3.21 -0.94
CA GLY A 170 16.90 -3.14 0.31
C GLY A 170 16.08 -3.10 1.61
N GLY A 171 14.74 -3.14 1.56
CA GLY A 171 13.90 -3.34 2.74
C GLY A 171 13.77 -2.14 3.70
N MET A 172 14.39 -0.99 3.40
CA MET A 172 14.30 0.22 4.22
C MET A 172 12.94 0.91 4.05
N LYS A 173 11.93 0.45 4.80
CA LYS A 173 10.52 0.81 4.65
C LYS A 173 10.24 2.32 4.64
N ARG A 174 10.98 3.11 5.44
CA ARG A 174 10.75 4.56 5.60
C ARG A 174 11.42 5.41 4.51
N ILE A 175 12.63 5.02 4.10
CA ILE A 175 13.42 5.78 3.12
C ILE A 175 12.91 5.54 1.70
N SER A 176 12.50 4.30 1.37
CA SER A 176 11.83 4.00 0.11
C SER A 176 10.47 4.72 0.00
N ALA A 177 9.68 4.78 1.08
CA ALA A 177 8.43 5.54 1.07
C ALA A 177 8.67 7.04 0.81
N LEU A 178 9.71 7.61 1.40
CA LEU A 178 10.07 9.02 1.22
C LEU A 178 10.54 9.31 -0.23
N SER A 179 11.29 8.40 -0.86
CA SER A 179 11.67 8.55 -2.26
C SER A 179 10.46 8.47 -3.20
N PHE A 180 9.49 7.60 -2.91
CA PHE A 180 8.22 7.56 -3.64
C PHE A 180 7.37 8.82 -3.46
N VAL A 181 7.41 9.48 -2.30
CA VAL A 181 6.72 10.78 -2.10
C VAL A 181 7.35 11.86 -2.99
N VAL A 182 8.67 11.93 -3.06
CA VAL A 182 9.37 12.87 -3.96
C VAL A 182 9.03 12.56 -5.43
N ILE A 183 9.01 11.28 -5.81
CA ILE A 183 8.58 10.84 -7.15
C ILE A 183 7.12 11.22 -7.41
N MET A 184 6.23 11.10 -6.41
CA MET A 184 4.81 11.43 -6.54
C MET A 184 4.58 12.93 -6.73
N LEU A 185 5.29 13.79 -6.00
CA LEU A 185 5.22 15.25 -6.19
C LEU A 185 5.67 15.66 -7.59
N ILE A 186 6.75 15.04 -8.06
CA ILE A 186 7.24 15.18 -9.44
C ILE A 186 6.18 14.69 -10.45
N ALA A 187 5.52 13.56 -10.17
CA ALA A 187 4.47 12.99 -10.99
C ALA A 187 3.29 13.95 -11.16
N MET A 188 2.86 14.61 -10.08
CA MET A 188 1.71 15.52 -10.10
C MET A 188 1.93 16.69 -11.06
N ILE A 189 3.16 17.23 -11.15
CA ILE A 189 3.50 18.32 -12.09
C ILE A 189 3.36 17.85 -13.54
N LYS A 190 3.86 16.65 -13.86
CA LYS A 190 3.78 16.09 -15.23
C LYS A 190 2.37 15.64 -15.59
N ILE A 191 1.64 15.06 -14.64
CA ILE A 191 0.23 14.70 -14.81
C ILE A 191 -0.59 15.95 -15.09
N ALA A 192 -0.30 17.10 -14.47
CA ALA A 192 -0.99 18.35 -14.80
C ALA A 192 -0.78 18.74 -16.27
N THR A 193 0.45 18.69 -16.78
CA THR A 193 0.73 18.97 -18.20
C THR A 193 0.10 17.95 -19.16
N LEU A 194 0.06 16.68 -18.77
CA LEU A 194 -0.57 15.60 -19.52
C LEU A 194 -2.10 15.73 -19.51
N ASN A 195 -2.69 16.12 -18.38
CA ASN A 195 -4.12 16.33 -18.23
C ASN A 195 -4.60 17.49 -19.10
N THR A 196 -3.79 18.56 -19.23
CA THR A 196 -4.05 19.62 -20.21
C THR A 196 -4.04 19.10 -21.65
N ALA A 197 -3.18 18.14 -21.99
CA ALA A 197 -3.11 17.54 -23.32
C ALA A 197 -4.25 16.54 -23.60
N MET A 198 -4.70 15.81 -22.58
CA MET A 198 -5.74 14.78 -22.69
C MET A 198 -7.16 15.34 -22.49
N GLY A 199 -7.30 16.54 -21.93
CA GLY A 199 -8.59 17.10 -21.53
C GLY A 199 -9.29 16.20 -20.50
N LEU A 200 -10.57 15.90 -20.72
CA LEU A 200 -11.38 15.07 -19.82
C LEU A 200 -10.83 13.65 -19.65
N TRP A 201 -10.09 13.12 -20.63
CA TRP A 201 -9.52 11.78 -20.58
C TRP A 201 -8.35 11.64 -19.60
N GLY A 202 -7.65 12.73 -19.27
CA GLY A 202 -6.59 12.69 -18.27
C GLY A 202 -7.15 12.47 -16.86
N PHE A 203 -8.30 13.06 -16.55
CA PHE A 203 -9.02 12.82 -15.31
C PHE A 203 -9.49 11.36 -15.21
N VAL A 204 -10.07 10.83 -16.29
CA VAL A 204 -10.48 9.42 -16.38
C VAL A 204 -9.27 8.50 -16.16
N TYR A 205 -8.13 8.79 -16.80
CA TYR A 205 -6.88 8.04 -16.63
C TYR A 205 -6.45 7.97 -15.16
N VAL A 206 -6.42 9.10 -14.44
CA VAL A 206 -5.96 9.14 -13.04
C VAL A 206 -6.91 8.36 -12.13
N ILE A 207 -8.22 8.57 -12.23
CA ILE A 207 -9.20 7.92 -11.35
C ILE A 207 -9.24 6.42 -11.60
N THR A 208 -9.30 6.00 -12.86
CA THR A 208 -9.38 4.57 -13.20
C THR A 208 -8.10 3.83 -12.83
N SER A 209 -6.94 4.45 -13.00
CA SER A 209 -5.66 3.91 -12.53
C SER A 209 -5.66 3.72 -11.01
N PHE A 210 -6.07 4.75 -10.27
CA PHE A 210 -6.05 4.71 -8.80
C PHE A 210 -7.05 3.68 -8.26
N LEU A 211 -8.30 3.73 -8.71
CA LEU A 211 -9.34 2.78 -8.28
C LEU A 211 -9.01 1.35 -8.70
N GLY A 212 -8.51 1.14 -9.92
CA GLY A 212 -8.11 -0.18 -10.41
C GLY A 212 -6.99 -0.79 -9.57
N LEU A 213 -5.99 0.01 -9.20
CA LEU A 213 -4.86 -0.42 -8.36
C LEU A 213 -5.29 -0.66 -6.91
N LEU A 214 -6.18 0.18 -6.37
CA LEU A 214 -6.72 0.02 -5.02
C LEU A 214 -7.54 -1.27 -4.88
N ILE A 215 -8.45 -1.53 -5.83
CA ILE A 215 -9.25 -2.76 -5.85
C ILE A 215 -8.36 -3.99 -6.06
N PHE A 216 -7.31 -3.90 -6.89
CA PHE A 216 -6.31 -4.95 -7.03
C PHE A 216 -5.64 -5.27 -5.68
N MET A 217 -5.15 -4.24 -4.99
CA MET A 217 -4.50 -4.41 -3.68
C MET A 217 -5.46 -5.01 -2.64
N MET A 218 -6.73 -4.61 -2.65
CA MET A 218 -7.76 -5.19 -1.78
C MET A 218 -8.12 -6.65 -2.12
N ALA A 219 -7.74 -7.15 -3.30
CA ALA A 219 -7.90 -8.55 -3.65
C ALA A 219 -6.73 -9.44 -3.17
N GLU A 220 -5.67 -8.85 -2.62
CA GLU A 220 -4.51 -9.58 -2.13
C GLU A 220 -4.48 -9.70 -0.59
N PRO A 221 -4.35 -10.92 -0.03
CA PRO A 221 -4.45 -11.17 1.41
C PRO A 221 -3.35 -10.45 2.19
N ALA A 222 -2.13 -10.43 1.68
CA ALA A 222 -0.98 -9.81 2.33
C ALA A 222 -1.16 -8.29 2.52
N PHE A 223 -1.87 -7.62 1.61
CA PHE A 223 -2.16 -6.19 1.73
C PHE A 223 -3.24 -5.91 2.79
N ILE A 224 -4.27 -6.76 2.87
CA ILE A 224 -5.31 -6.66 3.92
C ILE A 224 -4.69 -6.87 5.30
N GLU A 225 -3.79 -7.85 5.45
CA GLU A 225 -3.07 -8.07 6.71
C GLU A 225 -2.14 -6.89 7.02
N PHE A 226 -1.41 -6.38 6.04
CA PHE A 226 -0.54 -5.22 6.21
C PHE A 226 -1.31 -3.99 6.70
N THR A 227 -2.44 -3.64 6.05
CA THR A 227 -3.25 -2.47 6.43
C THR A 227 -3.82 -2.58 7.85
N LYS A 228 -4.28 -3.78 8.24
CA LYS A 228 -4.79 -4.04 9.59
C LYS A 228 -3.69 -3.95 10.66
N ASN A 229 -2.53 -4.52 10.38
CA ASN A 229 -1.38 -4.46 11.29
C ASN A 229 -0.81 -3.05 11.39
N PHE A 230 -0.82 -2.29 10.30
CA PHE A 230 -0.42 -0.88 10.30
C PHE A 230 -1.35 -0.03 11.17
N GLY A 231 -2.68 -0.20 11.05
CA GLY A 231 -3.67 0.49 11.88
C GLY A 231 -3.57 0.17 13.37
N ARG A 232 -3.23 -1.08 13.72
CA ARG A 232 -2.99 -1.50 15.11
C ARG A 232 -1.69 -0.91 15.67
N GLY A 233 -0.61 -0.88 14.89
CA GLY A 233 0.65 -0.28 15.30
C GLY A 233 0.55 1.22 15.56
N THR A 234 -0.16 1.96 14.71
CA THR A 234 -0.36 3.41 14.90
C THR A 234 -1.24 3.72 16.11
N THR A 235 -2.32 2.97 16.31
CA THR A 235 -3.18 3.13 17.51
C THR A 235 -2.50 2.72 18.80
N TYR A 236 -1.62 1.71 18.77
CA TYR A 236 -0.80 1.34 19.92
C TYR A 236 0.16 2.48 20.31
N ILE A 237 0.90 3.02 19.34
CA ILE A 237 1.81 4.16 19.56
C ILE A 237 1.05 5.40 20.05
N LEU A 238 -0.15 5.67 19.51
CA LEU A 238 -0.98 6.81 19.93
C LEU A 238 -1.51 6.62 21.37
N LYS A 239 -1.90 5.41 21.74
CA LYS A 239 -2.35 5.11 23.11
C LYS A 239 -1.20 5.16 24.11
N GLU A 240 -0.03 4.65 23.74
CA GLU A 240 1.18 4.70 24.54
C GLU A 240 1.60 6.16 24.78
N SER A 241 1.62 6.99 23.72
CA SER A 241 1.99 8.40 23.83
C SER A 241 0.99 9.21 24.66
N VAL A 242 -0.31 8.95 24.53
CA VAL A 242 -1.36 9.56 25.38
C VAL A 242 -1.23 9.13 26.85
N LYS A 243 -0.90 7.86 27.10
CA LYS A 243 -0.71 7.33 28.47
C LYS A 243 0.53 7.92 29.13
N VAL A 244 1.65 8.01 28.40
CA VAL A 244 2.88 8.66 28.87
C VAL A 244 2.63 10.15 29.15
N SER A 245 1.97 10.86 28.22
CA SER A 245 1.62 12.27 28.42
C SER A 245 0.69 12.48 29.63
N GLY A 246 -0.29 11.60 29.82
CA GLY A 246 -1.20 11.65 30.98
C GLY A 246 -0.50 11.39 32.31
N ASN A 247 0.48 10.49 32.34
CA ASN A 247 1.28 10.22 33.53
C ASN A 247 2.22 11.38 33.88
N THR A 248 2.82 12.03 32.87
CA THR A 248 3.63 13.24 33.08
C THR A 248 2.80 14.38 33.66
N VAL A 249 1.58 14.61 33.14
CA VAL A 249 0.68 15.65 33.67
C VAL A 249 0.28 15.36 35.13
N LYS A 250 0.01 14.10 35.48
CA LYS A 250 -0.27 13.70 36.86
C LYS A 250 0.93 13.93 37.78
N GLN A 251 2.14 13.58 37.36
CA GLN A 251 3.35 13.83 38.14
C GLN A 251 3.60 15.32 38.37
N VAL A 252 3.41 16.15 37.33
CA VAL A 252 3.56 17.62 37.45
C VAL A 252 2.50 18.20 38.40
N ALA A 253 1.24 17.73 38.31
CA ALA A 253 0.18 18.15 39.21
C ALA A 253 0.44 17.75 40.66
N THR A 254 0.95 16.54 40.91
CA THR A 254 1.33 16.07 42.25
C THR A 254 2.53 16.85 42.80
N SER A 255 3.55 17.12 41.99
CA SER A 255 4.69 17.96 42.40
C SER A 255 4.27 19.40 42.69
N ALA A 256 3.36 19.98 41.92
CA ALA A 256 2.83 21.31 42.17
C ALA A 256 2.01 21.36 43.47
N LYS A 257 1.16 20.35 43.69
CA LYS A 257 0.37 20.23 44.93
C LYS A 257 1.25 20.10 46.16
N ASN A 258 2.24 19.20 46.14
CA ASN A 258 3.17 19.01 47.25
C ASN A 258 4.00 20.28 47.53
N LYS A 259 4.37 21.04 46.49
CA LYS A 259 5.11 22.29 46.65
C LYS A 259 4.24 23.40 47.26
N ILE A 260 2.95 23.43 46.95
CA ILE A 260 1.98 24.36 47.57
C ILE A 260 1.73 23.97 49.03
N GLU A 261 1.59 22.69 49.35
CA GLU A 261 1.41 22.20 50.73
C GLU A 261 2.65 22.50 51.60
N MET A 262 3.87 22.29 51.07
CA MET A 262 5.11 22.68 51.76
C MET A 262 5.26 24.20 51.98
N MET A 263 4.70 25.03 51.10
CA MET A 263 4.67 26.49 51.28
C MET A 263 3.60 26.92 52.28
N ALA A 264 2.52 26.15 52.46
CA ALA A 264 1.49 26.43 53.45
C ALA A 264 1.95 26.03 54.87
N ASP A 265 2.62 24.89 55.02
CA ASP A 265 3.15 24.44 56.32
C ASP A 265 4.36 25.26 56.79
N GLY A 266 5.17 25.81 55.87
CA GLY A 266 6.29 26.70 56.21
C GLY A 266 5.89 28.11 56.66
N VAL A 267 4.59 28.46 56.62
CA VAL A 267 4.06 29.76 57.06
C VAL A 267 3.48 29.69 58.48
N SER A 268 3.21 28.49 59.04
CA SER A 268 2.67 28.36 60.40
C SER A 268 3.73 28.37 61.51
N ASP A 269 5.02 28.31 61.18
CA ASP A 269 6.13 28.30 62.17
C ASP A 269 6.71 29.71 62.44
N HIS A 270 6.07 30.76 61.94
CA HIS A 270 6.40 32.16 62.22
C HIS A 270 5.15 32.97 62.59
N GLU A 271 4.49 32.58 63.68
CA GLU A 271 3.71 33.49 64.54
C GLU A 271 4.15 33.38 65.99
#